data_AF-A0A3N4JNP5-F1
#
_entry.id   AF-A0A3N4JNP5-F1
#
_cell.length_a   1.000
_cell.length_b   1.000
_cell.length_c   1.000
_cell.angle_alpha   90.00
_cell.angle_beta   90.00
_cell.angle_gamma   90.00
#
_symmetry.space_group_name_H-M   'P 1'
#
loop_
_entity.id
_entity.type
_entity.pdbx_description
1 polymer ?
#
loop_
_entity_poly.entity_id
_entity_poly.type
_entity_poly.pdbx_seq_one_letter_code
_entity_poly.pdbx_strand_id
1 'polypeptide(L)'
;MFLECIRGDITEAKILAAANSFLPLGLKDLGYEYDDCRSLISHVNGRIAPDTTKFPSGISGVTTQVHILCLKLSIYSDAGTNTCSGYLGSLN
;
A
#
# COMPACT_ATOMS: atom_id res chain seq x y z
N MET A 1 0.83 -14.28 -5.82
CA MET A 1 -0.08 -14.48 -4.68
C MET A 1 -0.59 -13.10 -4.32
N PHE A 2 -1.83 -12.79 -4.69
CA PHE A 2 -2.47 -11.51 -4.39
C PHE A 2 -2.65 -11.42 -2.88
N LEU A 3 -1.88 -10.56 -2.22
CA LEU A 3 -2.02 -10.35 -0.80
C LEU A 3 -3.04 -9.22 -0.61
N GLU A 4 -4.28 -9.59 -0.30
CA GLU A 4 -5.35 -8.67 0.05
C GLU A 4 -4.92 -7.78 1.23
N CYS A 5 -4.48 -6.56 0.96
CA CYS A 5 -4.05 -5.56 1.96
C CYS A 5 -5.26 -4.93 2.71
N ILE A 6 -6.32 -5.72 2.90
CA ILE A 6 -7.71 -5.25 3.05
C ILE A 6 -8.30 -5.59 4.41
N ARG A 7 -7.60 -6.37 5.25
CA ARG A 7 -7.94 -6.58 6.66
C ARG A 7 -6.79 -6.19 7.60
N GLY A 8 -7.08 -5.29 8.54
CA GLY A 8 -6.30 -5.14 9.76
C GLY A 8 -5.30 -3.98 9.83
N ASP A 9 -4.46 -4.06 10.85
CA ASP A 9 -3.42 -3.12 11.30
C ASP A 9 -2.28 -2.96 10.29
N ILE A 10 -2.56 -2.53 9.05
CA ILE A 10 -1.52 -2.19 8.08
C ILE A 10 -0.99 -0.78 8.37
N THR A 11 0.33 -0.67 8.48
CA THR A 11 1.06 0.56 8.75
C THR A 11 2.28 0.65 7.84
N GLU A 12 2.81 1.87 7.67
CA GLU A 12 4.09 2.13 7.01
C GLU A 12 5.18 1.13 7.45
N ALA A 13 5.32 0.91 8.76
CA ALA A 13 6.33 0.00 9.30
C ALA A 13 6.18 -1.45 8.79
N LYS A 14 4.94 -1.95 8.64
CA LYS A 14 4.71 -3.32 8.16
C LYS A 14 5.01 -3.47 6.67
N ILE A 15 4.71 -2.45 5.88
CA ILE A 15 5.02 -2.44 4.44
C ILE A 15 6.52 -2.46 4.24
N LEU A 16 7.24 -1.61 4.98
CA LEU A 16 8.70 -1.56 4.93
C LEU A 16 9.33 -2.86 5.45
N ALA A 17 8.79 -3.47 6.51
CA ALA A 17 9.26 -4.77 6.99
C ALA A 17 9.07 -5.87 5.93
N ALA A 18 7.91 -5.90 5.27
CA ALA A 18 7.66 -6.84 4.19
C ALA A 18 8.60 -6.60 2.99
N ALA A 19 8.78 -5.35 2.55
CA ALA A 19 9.69 -5.00 1.47
C ALA A 19 11.14 -5.38 1.79
N ASN A 20 11.60 -5.14 3.02
CA ASN A 20 12.95 -5.53 3.45
C ASN A 20 13.14 -7.06 3.51
N SER A 21 12.08 -7.83 3.78
CA SER A 21 12.16 -9.30 3.81
C SER A 21 12.46 -9.93 2.44
N PHE A 22 12.24 -9.22 1.34
CA PHE A 22 12.54 -9.72 -0.01
C PHE A 22 14.05 -9.88 -0.24
N LEU A 23 14.88 -9.08 0.43
CA LEU A 23 16.33 -9.13 0.30
C LEU A 23 16.92 -10.44 0.83
N PRO A 24 16.74 -10.82 2.11
CA PRO A 24 17.31 -12.06 2.64
C PRO A 24 16.67 -13.32 2.03
N LEU A 25 15.44 -13.22 1.52
CA LEU A 25 14.75 -14.34 0.89
C LEU A 25 15.12 -14.52 -0.60
N GLY A 26 15.89 -13.60 -1.20
CA GLY A 26 16.25 -13.64 -2.62
C GLY A 26 15.05 -13.55 -3.57
N LEU A 27 13.89 -13.09 -3.09
CA LEU A 27 12.66 -13.07 -3.88
C LEU A 27 12.76 -12.12 -5.07
N LYS A 28 13.50 -11.01 -4.89
CA LYS A 28 13.79 -10.08 -5.98
C LYS A 28 14.56 -10.74 -7.11
N ASP A 29 15.55 -11.58 -6.80
CA ASP A 29 16.38 -12.28 -7.80
C ASP A 29 15.57 -13.36 -8.54
N LEU A 30 14.51 -13.86 -7.92
CA LEU A 30 13.52 -14.74 -8.53
C LEU A 30 12.45 -13.99 -9.36
N GLY A 31 12.58 -12.66 -9.50
CA GLY A 31 11.68 -11.82 -10.28
C GLY A 31 10.41 -11.38 -9.55
N TYR A 32 10.31 -11.58 -8.24
CA TYR A 32 9.16 -11.10 -7.46
C TYR A 32 9.27 -9.60 -7.25
N GLU A 33 8.26 -8.89 -7.73
CA GLU A 33 8.04 -7.48 -7.44
C GLU A 33 7.02 -7.36 -6.29
N TYR A 34 7.20 -6.36 -5.42
CA TYR A 34 6.20 -6.05 -4.39
C TYR A 34 5.03 -5.34 -5.09
N ASP A 35 3.85 -5.94 -5.00
CA ASP A 35 2.62 -5.43 -5.59
C ASP A 35 1.55 -5.57 -4.52
N ASP A 36 0.84 -4.47 -4.26
CA ASP A 36 -0.33 -4.33 -3.40
C ASP A 36 -0.11 -3.82 -1.96
N CYS A 37 -0.25 -2.51 -1.78
CA CYS A 37 -0.62 -1.92 -0.50
C CYS A 37 -1.82 -0.96 -0.59
N ARG A 38 -2.85 -1.25 0.20
CA ARG A 38 -4.10 -0.48 0.24
C ARG A 38 -4.00 0.68 1.23
N SER A 39 -4.46 1.85 0.81
CA SER A 39 -4.65 2.99 1.69
C SER A 39 -5.99 2.90 2.45
N LEU A 40 -5.95 3.25 3.73
CA LEU A 40 -7.13 3.69 4.47
C LEU A 40 -7.32 5.16 4.16
N ILE A 41 -8.51 5.49 3.67
CA ILE A 41 -8.73 6.76 3.00
C ILE A 41 -9.83 7.55 3.70
N SER A 42 -9.52 8.80 4.03
CA SER A 42 -10.52 9.86 4.23
C SER A 42 -10.48 10.81 3.02
N HIS A 43 -11.62 11.41 2.65
CA HIS A 43 -11.61 12.48 1.65
C HIS A 43 -11.10 13.77 2.30
N VAL A 44 -9.96 14.27 1.82
CA VAL A 44 -9.52 15.64 2.08
C VAL A 44 -9.68 16.41 0.77
N ASN A 45 -10.59 17.40 0.76
CA ASN A 45 -10.88 18.23 -0.42
C ASN A 45 -11.26 17.44 -1.67
N GLY A 46 -12.08 16.39 -1.52
CA GLY A 46 -12.52 15.53 -2.63
C GLY A 46 -11.46 14.54 -3.13
N ARG A 47 -10.27 14.51 -2.51
CA ARG A 47 -9.20 13.58 -2.86
C ARG A 47 -9.04 12.52 -1.79
N ILE A 48 -8.74 11.32 -2.25
CA ILE A 48 -8.33 10.18 -1.44
C ILE A 48 -7.01 10.53 -0.71
N ALA A 49 -7.02 10.59 0.63
CA ALA A 49 -5.84 10.85 1.46
C ALA A 49 -5.58 9.71 2.47
N PRO A 50 -4.31 9.31 2.70
CA PRO A 50 -3.96 8.25 3.66
C PRO A 50 -4.13 8.70 5.11
N ASP A 51 -4.42 7.74 6.00
CA ASP A 51 -4.36 7.93 7.45
C ASP A 51 -2.93 8.27 7.91
N THR A 52 -2.70 9.51 8.34
CA THR A 52 -1.38 10.01 8.79
C THR A 52 -0.88 9.35 10.06
N THR A 53 -1.75 8.71 10.85
CA THR A 53 -1.34 7.94 12.03
C THR A 53 -0.66 6.63 11.61
N LYS A 54 -1.14 6.01 10.54
CA LYS A 54 -0.62 4.74 10.01
C LYS A 54 0.50 4.95 9.00
N PHE A 55 0.47 6.09 8.31
CA PHE A 55 1.39 6.50 7.27
C PHE A 55 1.94 7.89 7.61
N PRO A 56 2.80 8.03 8.63
CA PRO A 56 3.34 9.32 9.03
C PRO A 56 4.16 10.00 7.94
N SER A 57 4.82 9.24 7.04
CA SER A 57 5.50 9.80 5.86
C SER A 57 4.58 9.95 4.62
N GLY A 58 3.31 9.57 4.76
CA GLY A 58 2.35 9.45 3.66
C GLY A 58 2.72 8.34 2.67
N ILE A 59 1.86 8.10 1.68
CA ILE A 59 2.13 7.04 0.68
C ILE A 59 3.40 7.34 -0.12
N SER A 60 3.68 8.60 -0.44
CA SER A 60 4.88 9.01 -1.17
C SER A 60 6.19 8.62 -0.45
N GLY A 61 6.23 8.80 0.88
CA GLY A 61 7.39 8.42 1.68
C GLY A 61 7.62 6.91 1.69
N VAL A 62 6.54 6.13 1.80
CA VAL A 62 6.59 4.66 1.69
C VAL A 62 7.05 4.23 0.29
N THR A 63 6.46 4.78 -0.77
CA THR A 63 6.85 4.48 -2.16
C THR A 63 8.33 4.76 -2.40
N THR A 64 8.84 5.89 -1.89
CA THR A 64 10.27 6.25 -2.02
C THR A 64 11.17 5.18 -1.39
N GLN A 65 10.85 4.75 -0.17
CA GLN A 65 11.63 3.72 0.53
C GLN A 65 11.57 2.36 -0.17
N VAL A 66 10.40 1.98 -0.70
CA VAL A 66 10.24 0.73 -1.47
C VAL A 66 11.02 0.78 -2.80
N HIS A 67 11.02 1.93 -3.48
CA HIS A 67 11.76 2.11 -4.73
C HIS A 67 13.28 2.06 -4.53
N ILE A 68 13.80 2.50 -3.38
CA ILE A 68 15.23 2.35 -3.03
C ILE A 68 15.65 0.86 -3.01
N LEU A 69 14.73 -0.04 -2.66
CA LEU A 69 14.95 -1.49 -2.69
C LEU A 69 14.82 -2.09 -4.12
N CYS A 70 14.57 -1.23 -5.11
CA CYS A 70 14.13 -1.58 -6.47
C CYS A 70 12.92 -2.52 -6.50
N LEU A 71 12.00 -2.32 -5.57
CA LEU A 71 10.68 -2.93 -5.56
C LEU A 71 9.67 -1.91 -6.06
N LYS A 72 8.49 -2.36 -6.50
CA LYS A 72 7.37 -1.49 -6.86
C LYS A 72 6.38 -1.40 -5.71
N LEU A 73 5.49 -0.43 -5.76
CA LEU A 73 4.36 -0.32 -4.83
C LEU A 73 3.14 0.10 -5.63
N SER A 74 2.07 -0.69 -5.55
CA SER A 74 0.76 -0.34 -6.13
C SER A 74 -0.25 -0.06 -5.03
N ILE A 75 -1.32 0.64 -5.42
CA ILE A 75 -2.41 1.04 -4.54
C ILE A 75 -3.71 0.49 -5.11
N TYR A 76 -4.49 -0.19 -4.28
CA TYR A 76 -5.81 -0.69 -4.64
C TYR A 76 -6.92 0.33 -4.34
N SER A 77 -7.86 0.46 -5.29
CA SER A 77 -9.17 1.09 -5.09
C SER A 77 -10.21 0.37 -5.95
N ASP A 78 -11.46 0.81 -5.87
CA ASP A 78 -12.61 0.18 -6.55
C ASP A 78 -13.33 1.18 -7.44
N ALA A 79 -13.88 0.72 -8.57
CA ALA A 79 -14.67 1.52 -9.50
C ALA A 79 -16.14 1.69 -9.03
N GLY A 80 -16.33 1.77 -7.71
CA GLY A 80 -17.60 2.02 -7.04
C GLY A 80 -17.45 3.10 -5.97
N THR A 81 -18.56 3.49 -5.34
CA THR A 81 -18.51 4.46 -4.22
C THR A 81 -17.81 3.86 -3.01
N ASN A 82 -17.87 2.53 -2.88
CA ASN A 82 -17.16 1.74 -1.89
C ASN A 82 -16.39 0.61 -2.58
N THR A 83 -15.23 0.27 -2.02
CA THR A 83 -14.52 -0.99 -2.28
C THR A 83 -15.32 -2.21 -1.83
N CYS A 84 -14.99 -3.38 -2.36
CA CYS A 84 -15.50 -4.70 -1.93
C CYS A 84 -15.55 -4.89 -0.39
N SER A 85 -14.71 -4.20 0.38
CA SER A 85 -14.68 -4.31 1.86
C SER A 85 -15.20 -3.08 2.58
N GLY A 86 -16.02 -2.25 1.93
CA GLY A 86 -16.77 -1.16 2.55
C GLY A 86 -15.97 0.12 2.83
N TYR A 87 -14.70 0.19 2.41
CA TYR A 87 -13.93 1.44 2.42
C TYR A 87 -14.26 2.26 1.19
N LEU A 88 -13.98 3.57 1.20
CA LEU A 88 -14.25 4.46 0.08
C LEU A 88 -13.56 3.99 -1.20
N GLY A 89 -14.33 3.92 -2.29
CA GLY A 89 -13.83 3.63 -3.62
C GLY A 89 -13.51 4.90 -4.41
N SER A 90 -13.24 4.75 -5.70
CA SER A 90 -12.81 5.84 -6.59
C SER A 90 -13.96 6.48 -7.38
N LEU A 91 -15.20 5.97 -7.27
CA LEU A 91 -16.34 6.54 -7.97
C LEU A 91 -16.97 7.67 -7.13
N ASN A 92 -16.91 8.88 -7.66
CA ASN A 92 -17.57 10.09 -7.14
C ASN A 92 -18.72 10.50 -8.07
#